data_AF-B6YVL1-F1
#
_entry.id   AF-B6YVL1-F1
#
_cell.length_a   1.000
_cell.length_b   1.000
_cell.length_c   1.000
_cell.angle_alpha   90.00
_cell.angle_beta   90.00
_cell.angle_gamma   90.00
#
_symmetry.space_group_name_H-M   'P 1'
#
loop_
_entity.id
_entity.type
_entity.pdbx_description
1 polymer ?
#
loop_
_entity_poly.entity_id
_entity_poly.type
_entity_poly.pdbx_seq_one_letter_code
_entity_poly.pdbx_strand_id
1 'polypeptide(L)'
;MGEDKKKLYDTNVLIDLVKSGENPGDGYTTALNLVEYPKGVSLDLGVLIPSPKEYALAVKLSEKLVKAGTPVPAVDVIIAAVAISRGMTLVTKDRHFSRIKKVAPELRLELVE
;
A
#
# COMPACT_ATOMS: atom_id res chain seq x y z
N MET A 1 -16.83 -10.17 -16.56
CA MET A 1 -17.10 -8.98 -15.72
C MET A 1 -15.86 -8.76 -14.89
N GLY A 2 -15.07 -7.74 -15.22
CA GLY A 2 -13.84 -7.46 -14.48
C GLY A 2 -14.20 -7.10 -13.05
N GLU A 3 -13.61 -7.76 -12.06
CA GLU A 3 -13.62 -7.22 -10.70
C GLU A 3 -12.95 -5.84 -10.79
N ASP A 4 -13.68 -4.76 -10.53
CA ASP A 4 -13.09 -3.46 -10.24
C ASP A 4 -12.27 -3.61 -8.96
N LYS A 5 -11.00 -3.97 -9.13
CA LYS A 5 -10.06 -4.17 -8.03
C LYS A 5 -9.74 -2.80 -7.46
N LYS A 6 -10.31 -2.52 -6.29
CA LYS A 6 -10.08 -1.27 -5.55
C LYS A 6 -8.58 -1.00 -5.40
N LYS A 7 -8.16 0.21 -5.74
CA LYS A 7 -6.76 0.67 -5.67
C LYS A 7 -6.43 1.20 -4.28
N LEU A 8 -5.25 0.88 -3.79
CA LEU A 8 -4.66 1.43 -2.57
C LEU A 8 -3.44 2.27 -2.97
N TYR A 9 -3.47 3.56 -2.67
CA TYR A 9 -2.43 4.51 -3.07
C TYR A 9 -1.42 4.74 -1.93
N ASP A 10 -0.16 4.51 -2.27
CA ASP A 10 1.01 4.74 -1.42
C ASP A 10 1.39 6.23 -1.33
N THR A 11 2.16 6.63 -0.32
CA THR A 11 2.50 8.02 -0.01
C THR A 11 3.10 8.77 -1.22
N ASN A 12 4.00 8.14 -1.98
CA ASN A 12 4.60 8.75 -3.17
C ASN A 12 3.56 9.09 -4.26
N VAL A 13 2.53 8.25 -4.44
CA VAL A 13 1.46 8.51 -5.41
C VAL A 13 0.53 9.60 -4.90
N LEU A 14 0.25 9.65 -3.59
CA LEU A 14 -0.56 10.73 -3.01
C LEU A 14 0.08 12.10 -3.26
N ILE A 15 1.40 12.21 -3.13
CA ILE A 15 2.13 13.45 -3.37
C ILE A 15 1.91 13.95 -4.80
N ASP A 16 1.94 13.05 -5.77
CA ASP A 16 1.80 13.43 -7.17
C ASP A 16 0.36 13.78 -7.53
N LEU A 17 -0.62 13.04 -7.02
CA LEU A 17 -2.05 13.36 -7.15
C LEU A 17 -2.37 14.76 -6.59
N VAL A 18 -1.82 15.09 -5.41
CA VAL A 18 -2.00 16.42 -4.81
C VAL A 18 -1.36 17.52 -5.67
N LYS A 19 -0.20 17.26 -6.27
CA LYS A 19 0.50 18.22 -7.14
C LYS A 19 -0.20 18.43 -8.48
N SER A 20 -0.72 17.36 -9.08
CA SER A 20 -1.40 17.42 -10.38
C SER A 20 -2.83 17.93 -10.25
N GLY A 21 -3.45 17.81 -9.07
CA GLY A 21 -4.86 18.10 -8.86
C GLY A 21 -5.78 17.02 -9.44
N GLU A 22 -5.23 15.84 -9.77
CA GLU A 22 -6.01 14.72 -10.28
C GLU A 22 -6.83 14.07 -9.17
N ASN A 23 -8.09 13.72 -9.49
CA ASN A 23 -8.94 12.96 -8.60
C ASN A 23 -8.82 11.45 -8.92
N PRO A 24 -8.31 10.63 -7.98
CA PRO A 24 -8.17 9.18 -8.18
C PRO A 24 -9.49 8.40 -8.17
N GLY A 25 -10.65 9.04 -7.98
CA GLY A 25 -11.97 8.40 -7.95
C GLY A 25 -12.16 7.51 -6.72
N ASP A 26 -12.80 6.33 -6.89
CA ASP A 26 -13.14 5.37 -5.82
C ASP A 26 -11.93 4.58 -5.26
N GLY A 27 -10.81 5.29 -5.07
CA GLY A 27 -9.58 4.79 -4.50
C GLY A 27 -9.54 4.81 -2.98
N TYR A 28 -8.47 4.23 -2.43
CA TYR A 28 -8.22 4.22 -0.99
C TYR A 28 -6.79 4.60 -0.69
N THR A 29 -6.55 5.03 0.55
CA THR A 29 -5.22 5.09 1.15
C THR A 29 -5.26 4.57 2.59
N THR A 30 -4.13 4.51 3.29
CA THR A 30 -4.10 4.14 4.70
C THR A 30 -3.93 5.37 5.59
N ALA A 31 -4.39 5.27 6.84
CA ALA A 31 -4.09 6.29 7.85
C ALA A 31 -2.58 6.49 8.07
N LEU A 32 -1.75 5.46 7.82
CA LEU A 32 -0.29 5.56 7.94
C LEU A 32 0.28 6.48 6.85
N ASN A 33 -0.17 6.35 5.60
CA ASN A 33 0.23 7.23 4.50
C ASN A 33 -0.17 8.68 4.75
N LEU A 34 -1.33 8.90 5.39
CA LEU A 34 -1.77 10.25 5.77
C LEU A 34 -0.98 10.82 6.96
N VAL A 35 -0.46 9.99 7.86
CA VAL A 35 0.47 10.44 8.91
C VAL A 35 1.81 10.85 8.28
N GLU A 36 2.31 10.11 7.29
CA GLU A 36 3.52 10.47 6.55
C GLU A 36 3.34 11.72 5.70
N TYR A 37 2.17 11.88 5.07
CA TYR A 37 1.84 13.00 4.20
C TYR A 37 0.42 13.55 4.47
N PRO A 38 0.26 14.42 5.48
CA PRO A 38 -1.05 14.95 5.89
C PRO A 38 -1.80 15.72 4.80
N LYS A 39 -1.10 16.28 3.81
CA LYS A 39 -1.73 16.96 2.67
C LYS A 39 -2.57 16.00 1.82
N GLY A 40 -2.33 14.70 1.87
CA GLY A 40 -3.14 13.69 1.19
C GLY A 40 -4.61 13.66 1.64
N VAL A 41 -4.95 14.25 2.80
CA VAL A 41 -6.33 14.40 3.28
C VAL A 41 -7.19 15.24 2.31
N SER A 42 -6.58 16.09 1.48
CA SER A 42 -7.34 16.85 0.47
C SER A 42 -7.83 15.99 -0.69
N LEU A 43 -7.34 14.75 -0.83
CA LEU A 43 -7.82 13.79 -1.82
C LEU A 43 -9.08 13.11 -1.28
N ASP A 44 -10.12 13.00 -2.11
CA ASP A 44 -11.38 12.32 -1.77
C ASP A 44 -11.21 10.80 -1.83
N LEU A 45 -10.34 10.26 -0.98
CA LEU A 45 -10.00 8.83 -0.91
C LEU A 45 -10.62 8.17 0.32
N GLY A 46 -11.04 6.91 0.17
CA GLY A 46 -11.39 6.09 1.32
C GLY A 46 -10.18 5.85 2.23
N VAL A 47 -10.29 6.15 3.52
CA VAL A 47 -9.20 5.95 4.48
C VAL A 47 -9.31 4.61 5.18
N LEU A 48 -8.29 3.77 5.04
CA LEU A 48 -8.20 2.47 5.69
C LEU A 48 -7.32 2.54 6.94
N ILE A 49 -7.86 2.06 8.05
CA ILE A 49 -7.10 1.83 9.28
C ILE A 49 -6.69 0.34 9.29
N PRO A 50 -5.39 0.02 9.40
CA PRO A 50 -4.94 -1.35 9.55
C PRO A 50 -5.53 -1.99 10.81
N SER A 51 -6.12 -3.16 10.64
CA SER A 51 -6.69 -3.99 11.71
C SER A 51 -5.62 -4.82 12.41
N PRO A 52 -5.89 -5.35 13.61
CA PRO A 52 -4.96 -6.27 14.28
C PRO A 52 -4.58 -7.49 13.44
N LYS A 53 -5.48 -7.99 12.58
CA LYS A 53 -5.20 -9.10 11.65
C LYS A 53 -4.18 -8.71 10.59
N GLU A 54 -4.24 -7.48 10.09
CA GLU A 54 -3.29 -6.95 9.10
C GLU A 54 -1.92 -6.70 9.73
N TYR A 55 -1.86 -6.21 10.97
CA TYR A 55 -0.60 -6.14 11.72
C TYR A 55 0.01 -7.54 11.95
N ALA A 56 -0.80 -8.54 12.32
CA ALA A 56 -0.32 -9.90 12.50
C ALA A 56 0.21 -10.51 11.17
N LEU A 57 -0.43 -10.20 10.05
CA LEU A 57 0.08 -10.57 8.73
C LEU A 57 1.40 -9.85 8.41
N ALA A 58 1.51 -8.55 8.73
CA ALA A 58 2.72 -7.77 8.54
C ALA A 58 3.92 -8.37 9.30
N VAL A 59 3.73 -8.84 10.55
CA VAL A 59 4.79 -9.53 11.31
C VAL A 59 5.27 -10.78 10.58
N LYS A 60 4.35 -11.62 10.07
CA LYS A 60 4.70 -12.82 9.30
C LYS A 60 5.45 -12.49 8.02
N LEU A 61 5.05 -11.42 7.32
CA LEU A 61 5.74 -10.95 6.12
C LEU A 61 7.15 -10.44 6.45
N SER A 62 7.30 -9.67 7.52
CA SER A 62 8.59 -9.15 7.98
C SER A 62 9.56 -10.29 8.32
N GLU A 63 9.09 -11.34 9.00
CA GLU A 63 9.89 -12.52 9.29
C GLU A 63 10.40 -13.20 7.99
N LYS A 64 9.52 -13.37 6.99
CA LYS A 64 9.91 -13.92 5.69
C LYS A 64 10.94 -13.05 4.97
N LEU A 65 10.78 -11.73 5.00
CA LEU A 65 11.70 -10.77 4.37
C LEU A 65 13.09 -10.82 5.02
N VAL A 66 13.16 -10.88 6.35
CA VAL A 66 14.42 -11.02 7.09
C VAL A 66 15.09 -12.36 6.74
N LYS A 67 14.36 -13.46 6.75
CA LYS A 67 14.87 -14.80 6.35
C LYS A 67 15.39 -14.82 4.91
N ALA A 68 14.78 -14.05 4.01
CA ALA A 68 15.21 -13.89 2.62
C ALA A 68 16.35 -12.87 2.43
N GLY A 69 16.88 -12.26 3.50
CA GLY A 69 17.96 -11.26 3.42
C GLY A 69 17.54 -9.94 2.79
N THR A 70 16.24 -9.63 2.76
CA THR A 70 15.70 -8.43 2.10
C THR A 70 14.75 -7.65 3.03
N PRO A 71 15.24 -7.13 4.17
CA PRO A 71 14.40 -6.32 5.05
C PRO A 71 13.85 -5.08 4.32
N VAL A 72 12.64 -4.70 4.69
CA VAL A 72 11.87 -3.57 4.14
C VAL A 72 11.33 -2.74 5.31
N PRO A 73 11.14 -1.41 5.18
CA PRO A 73 10.54 -0.59 6.23
C PRO A 73 9.22 -1.16 6.78
N ALA A 74 9.01 -1.03 8.09
CA ALA A 74 7.88 -1.66 8.76
C ALA A 74 6.52 -1.17 8.24
N VAL A 75 6.42 0.12 7.91
CA VAL A 75 5.19 0.74 7.38
C VAL A 75 4.82 0.16 6.02
N ASP A 76 5.79 0.02 5.10
CA ASP A 76 5.59 -0.64 3.80
C ASP A 76 5.06 -2.07 3.97
N VAL A 77 5.60 -2.82 4.94
CA VAL A 77 5.13 -4.19 5.23
C VAL A 77 3.69 -4.19 5.75
N ILE A 78 3.29 -3.21 6.55
CA ILE A 78 1.90 -3.06 7.01
C ILE A 78 0.96 -2.69 5.86
N ILE A 79 1.35 -1.74 4.99
CA ILE A 79 0.56 -1.34 3.82
C ILE A 79 0.37 -2.54 2.87
N ALA A 80 1.43 -3.31 2.63
CA ALA A 80 1.34 -4.52 1.82
C ALA A 80 0.39 -5.56 2.45
N ALA A 81 0.42 -5.73 3.77
CA ALA A 81 -0.50 -6.62 4.48
C ALA A 81 -1.96 -6.18 4.34
N VAL A 82 -2.25 -4.87 4.40
CA VAL A 82 -3.59 -4.31 4.13
C VAL A 82 -4.02 -4.63 2.71
N ALA A 83 -3.17 -4.37 1.72
CA ALA A 83 -3.47 -4.64 0.31
C ALA A 83 -3.80 -6.12 0.07
N ILE A 84 -2.99 -7.03 0.63
CA ILE A 84 -3.20 -8.48 0.54
C ILE A 84 -4.51 -8.88 1.22
N SER A 85 -4.70 -8.47 2.48
CA SER A 85 -5.86 -8.88 3.28
C SER A 85 -7.20 -8.42 2.68
N ARG A 86 -7.20 -7.33 1.92
CA ARG A 86 -8.40 -6.76 1.30
C ARG A 86 -8.49 -7.01 -0.20
N GLY A 87 -7.57 -7.79 -0.78
CA GLY A 87 -7.55 -8.11 -2.21
C GLY A 87 -7.34 -6.90 -3.13
N MET A 88 -6.73 -5.83 -2.63
CA MET A 88 -6.56 -4.56 -3.32
C MET A 88 -5.28 -4.53 -4.16
N THR A 89 -5.25 -3.68 -5.18
CA THR A 89 -4.02 -3.41 -5.94
C THR A 89 -3.31 -2.22 -5.31
N LEU A 90 -2.08 -2.43 -4.84
CA LEU A 90 -1.24 -1.36 -4.32
C LEU A 90 -0.57 -0.62 -5.47
N VAL A 91 -0.83 0.68 -5.57
CA VAL A 91 -0.25 1.60 -6.55
C VAL A 91 0.88 2.36 -5.88
N THR A 92 2.10 2.24 -6.41
CA THR A 92 3.31 2.79 -5.78
C THR A 92 4.42 3.02 -6.80
N LYS A 93 5.31 3.96 -6.50
CA LYS A 93 6.60 4.13 -7.18
C LYS A 93 7.74 3.36 -6.49
N ASP A 94 7.50 2.85 -5.29
CA ASP A 94 8.54 2.26 -4.46
C ASP A 94 8.84 0.80 -4.83
N ARG A 95 10.10 0.57 -5.20
CA ARG A 95 10.61 -0.77 -5.53
C ARG A 95 10.69 -1.69 -4.32
N HIS A 96 10.59 -1.18 -3.10
CA HIS A 96 10.49 -1.97 -1.87
C HIS A 96 9.37 -3.01 -1.94
N PHE A 97 8.20 -2.64 -2.47
CA PHE A 97 7.06 -3.55 -2.60
C PHE A 97 7.34 -4.72 -3.54
N SER A 98 8.23 -4.55 -4.53
CA SER A 98 8.69 -5.66 -5.38
C SER A 98 9.45 -6.73 -4.58
N ARG A 99 10.14 -6.35 -3.49
CA ARG A 99 10.78 -7.31 -2.57
C ARG A 99 9.74 -8.08 -1.76
N ILE A 100 8.70 -7.38 -1.28
CA ILE A 100 7.57 -8.01 -0.57
C ILE A 100 6.85 -9.02 -1.46
N LYS A 101 6.60 -8.67 -2.73
CA LYS A 101 5.96 -9.57 -3.71
C LYS A 101 6.71 -10.88 -3.93
N LYS A 102 8.04 -10.91 -3.74
CA LYS A 102 8.82 -12.15 -3.83
C LYS A 102 8.50 -13.15 -2.73
N VAL A 103 8.16 -12.68 -1.53
CA VAL A 103 7.81 -13.54 -0.38
C VAL A 103 6.29 -13.67 -0.16
N ALA A 104 5.51 -12.85 -0.85
CA ALA A 104 4.05 -12.85 -0.88
C ALA A 104 3.53 -12.60 -2.32
N PRO A 105 3.52 -13.64 -3.18
CA PRO A 105 3.09 -13.54 -4.58
C PRO A 105 1.64 -13.05 -4.76
N GLU A 106 0.80 -13.19 -3.75
CA GLU A 106 -0.57 -12.69 -3.70
C GLU A 106 -0.68 -11.16 -3.69
N LEU A 107 0.41 -10.44 -3.40
CA LEU A 107 0.46 -8.99 -3.45
C LEU A 107 0.30 -8.49 -4.90
N ARG A 108 -0.81 -7.80 -5.14
CA ARG A 108 -1.12 -7.13 -6.41
C ARG A 108 -0.46 -5.75 -6.40
N LEU A 109 0.42 -5.51 -7.37
CA LEU A 109 1.18 -4.26 -7.51
C LEU A 109 0.94 -3.62 -8.86
N GLU A 110 0.76 -2.31 -8.86
CA GLU A 110 0.78 -1.43 -10.02
C GLU A 110 1.93 -0.43 -9.80
N LEU A 111 3.03 -0.61 -10.53
CA LEU A 111 4.17 0.30 -10.47
C LEU A 111 3.92 1.46 -11.43
N VAL A 112 3.95 2.69 -10.90
CA VAL A 112 3.79 3.91 -11.69
C VAL A 112 5.11 4.69 -11.71
N GLU A 113 5.31 5.51 -12.75
CA GLU A 113 6.51 6.36 -12.93
C GLU A 113 6.34 7.73 -12.28
#